data_AF-A0A5C9EEQ3-F1
#
_entry.id   AF-A0A5C9EEQ3-F1
#
_cell.length_a   1.000
_cell.length_b   1.000
_cell.length_c   1.000
_cell.angle_alpha   90.00
_cell.angle_beta   90.00
_cell.angle_gamma   90.00
#
_symmetry.space_group_name_H-M   'P 1'
#
loop_
_entity.id
_entity.type
_entity.pdbx_description
1 polymer ?
#
loop_
_entity_poly.entity_id
_entity_poly.type
_entity_poly.pdbx_seq_one_letter_code
_entity_poly.pdbx_strand_id
1 'polypeptide(L)'
;MKKFHLLLIILVINPYFLSLSGDNTDFRRLEPSQYKDEMRAVWLNDYAFNTEALRTEAVNKIKDANLNTVFLLAPPIDNNRGWSTPDDFRYMLALLKSENLTVYAWICNLYRREGILTDYTNASEREAQKNWTLALLKEYEQLDGIHFDYIRYQNLSVVNSTKLQAIKETLFLVKNAISIQFPDKVLSTASFPLSGEISRTEDDIPHWYDEWFNNPKNNDINRWNRSGYSYKGIPTPFRVQQDPKNWITQNVIDFTISMEYCYEDSWWKGEVDIWNSWLGSNISQVMMGLGYYSGIWQDPNLTPSAVAEAIVNKIHYGRANNITGFSIFEFGEPGTNDYILIDALTKGPNAPFKDPDKNLILGFDIYLLFSSLIISLGVIIYILKKGSILHK
;
A
#
# COMPACT_ATOMS: atom_id res chain seq x y z
N MET A 1 -16.43 -1.64 73.67
CA MET A 1 -17.13 -1.92 72.40
C MET A 1 -17.47 -0.62 71.68
N LYS A 2 -16.66 -0.16 70.72
CA LYS A 2 -17.08 0.69 69.60
C LYS A 2 -16.19 0.35 68.40
N LYS A 3 -16.82 -0.20 67.36
CA LYS A 3 -16.22 -0.65 66.10
C LYS A 3 -15.66 0.56 65.35
N PHE A 4 -14.39 0.51 64.95
CA PHE A 4 -13.87 1.39 63.90
C PHE A 4 -13.89 0.61 62.59
N HIS A 5 -14.90 0.89 61.77
CA HIS A 5 -14.90 0.55 60.35
C HIS A 5 -13.97 1.54 59.65
N LEU A 6 -12.82 1.05 59.16
CA LEU A 6 -12.04 1.82 58.20
C LEU A 6 -12.54 1.45 56.81
N LEU A 7 -13.25 2.42 56.25
CA LEU A 7 -13.85 2.48 54.94
C LEU A 7 -12.80 2.22 53.84
N LEU A 8 -13.06 1.20 53.03
CA LEU A 8 -12.42 0.96 51.73
C LEU A 8 -12.96 2.02 50.75
N ILE A 9 -12.20 3.09 50.49
CA ILE A 9 -12.52 4.02 49.40
C ILE A 9 -11.99 3.40 48.12
N ILE A 10 -12.88 2.70 47.42
CA ILE A 10 -12.74 2.38 46.00
C ILE A 10 -12.95 3.70 45.26
N LEU A 11 -11.90 4.25 44.66
CA LEU A 11 -12.02 5.35 43.69
C LEU A 11 -12.59 4.77 42.39
N VAL A 12 -13.92 4.76 42.31
CA VAL A 12 -14.66 4.73 41.04
C VAL A 12 -14.74 6.17 40.55
N ILE A 13 -13.77 6.64 39.76
CA ILE A 13 -13.95 7.81 38.87
C ILE A 13 -13.03 7.64 37.65
N ASN A 14 -13.57 7.23 36.51
CA ASN A 14 -13.56 8.17 35.38
C ASN A 14 -14.71 7.93 34.37
N PRO A 15 -15.73 8.81 34.35
CA PRO A 15 -16.76 8.87 33.34
C PRO A 15 -16.30 9.81 32.19
N TYR A 16 -15.66 9.25 31.17
CA TYR A 16 -15.48 9.95 29.87
C TYR A 16 -16.35 9.34 28.77
N PHE A 17 -17.60 9.02 29.13
CA PHE A 17 -18.67 8.69 28.19
C PHE A 17 -19.74 9.79 28.25
N LEU A 18 -19.45 10.93 27.63
CA LEU A 18 -20.41 11.96 27.23
C LEU A 18 -19.74 12.71 26.06
N SER A 19 -20.13 12.35 24.84
CA SER A 19 -21.08 13.12 24.03
C SER A 19 -20.39 14.18 23.18
N LEU A 20 -20.14 13.82 21.91
CA LEU A 20 -20.14 14.77 20.81
C LEU A 20 -21.12 14.23 19.76
N SER A 21 -22.38 14.63 19.92
CA SER A 21 -23.36 14.70 18.85
C SER A 21 -23.02 15.91 17.98
N GLY A 22 -22.57 15.67 16.75
CA GLY A 22 -22.31 16.70 15.74
C GLY A 22 -22.17 16.05 14.37
N ASP A 23 -23.23 16.20 13.58
CA ASP A 23 -23.38 15.96 12.15
C ASP A 23 -22.80 14.69 11.49
N ASN A 24 -23.76 13.82 11.15
CA ASN A 24 -23.73 12.71 10.21
C ASN A 24 -22.89 13.00 8.93
N THR A 25 -21.63 12.58 8.97
CA THR A 25 -21.13 11.61 7.98
C THR A 25 -20.61 10.43 8.79
N ASP A 26 -21.49 9.45 8.99
CA ASP A 26 -21.26 8.28 9.83
C ASP A 26 -20.25 7.35 9.14
N PHE A 27 -18.97 7.76 9.14
CA PHE A 27 -17.85 6.84 9.00
C PHE A 27 -17.89 5.96 10.23
N ARG A 28 -18.64 4.85 10.15
CA ARG A 28 -18.56 3.77 11.13
C ARG A 28 -17.09 3.53 11.42
N ARG A 29 -16.65 3.84 12.64
CA ARG A 29 -15.33 3.46 13.12
C ARG A 29 -15.24 1.94 13.04
N LEU A 30 -14.66 1.45 11.96
CA LEU A 30 -14.35 0.03 11.81
C LEU A 30 -13.31 -0.31 12.88
N GLU A 31 -13.56 -1.41 13.59
CA GLU A 31 -12.71 -1.83 14.70
C GLU A 31 -11.29 -2.13 14.19
N PRO A 32 -10.22 -1.66 14.88
CA PRO A 32 -8.83 -1.82 14.43
C PRO A 32 -8.42 -3.26 14.06
N SER A 33 -9.08 -4.27 14.61
CA SER A 33 -8.82 -5.68 14.33
C SER A 33 -9.15 -6.13 12.89
N GLN A 34 -9.97 -5.37 12.15
CA GLN A 34 -10.34 -5.71 10.76
C GLN A 34 -9.23 -5.43 9.75
N TYR A 35 -8.17 -4.72 10.14
CA TYR A 35 -7.08 -4.30 9.24
C TYR A 35 -5.75 -5.00 9.51
N LYS A 36 -5.75 -6.08 10.31
CA LYS A 36 -4.51 -6.78 10.67
C LYS A 36 -3.72 -7.28 9.45
N ASP A 37 -4.43 -7.51 8.34
CA ASP A 37 -3.87 -8.02 7.08
C ASP A 37 -3.82 -6.94 5.98
N GLU A 38 -4.04 -5.65 6.30
CA GLU A 38 -3.96 -4.58 5.30
C GLU A 38 -2.52 -4.37 4.81
N MET A 39 -2.34 -4.35 3.49
CA MET A 39 -1.05 -4.01 2.90
C MET A 39 -0.84 -2.49 2.94
N ARG A 40 0.25 -2.06 3.59
CA ARG A 40 0.67 -0.66 3.69
C ARG A 40 2.06 -0.58 3.10
N ALA A 41 2.10 -0.38 1.79
CA ALA A 41 3.29 -0.55 0.99
C ALA A 41 3.95 0.78 0.60
N VAL A 42 5.25 0.70 0.28
CA VAL A 42 6.00 1.78 -0.34
C VAL A 42 6.92 1.26 -1.43
N TRP A 43 7.15 2.08 -2.45
CA TRP A 43 8.12 1.83 -3.51
C TRP A 43 9.44 2.51 -3.17
N LEU A 44 10.54 1.76 -3.26
CA LEU A 44 11.88 2.29 -3.03
C LEU A 44 12.72 2.16 -4.31
N ASN A 45 13.06 3.32 -4.88
CA ASN A 45 14.06 3.44 -5.93
C ASN A 45 15.49 3.41 -5.37
N ASP A 46 16.48 3.09 -6.23
CA ASP A 46 17.89 2.95 -5.83
C ASP A 46 18.44 4.15 -5.06
N TYR A 47 18.09 5.37 -5.49
CA TYR A 47 18.52 6.59 -4.82
C TYR A 47 18.06 6.69 -3.36
N ALA A 48 17.03 5.95 -2.94
CA ALA A 48 16.53 5.97 -1.57
C ALA A 48 17.34 5.05 -0.65
N PHE A 49 18.22 4.20 -1.19
CA PHE A 49 18.93 3.17 -0.43
C PHE A 49 20.35 2.83 -0.94
N ASN A 50 20.94 3.62 -1.84
CA ASN A 50 22.28 3.35 -2.38
C ASN A 50 23.45 3.80 -1.47
N THR A 51 23.16 4.21 -0.24
CA THR A 51 24.17 4.41 0.81
C THR A 51 23.64 3.91 2.17
N GLU A 52 24.53 3.66 3.12
CA GLU A 52 24.13 3.22 4.47
C GLU A 52 23.24 4.23 5.19
N ALA A 53 23.55 5.53 5.06
CA ALA A 53 22.75 6.60 5.65
C ALA A 53 21.33 6.61 5.07
N LEU A 54 21.22 6.51 3.73
CA LEU A 54 19.92 6.49 3.05
C LEU A 54 19.11 5.23 3.37
N ARG A 55 19.74 4.06 3.45
CA ARG A 55 19.09 2.82 3.92
C ARG A 55 18.49 2.98 5.31
N THR A 56 19.29 3.49 6.24
CA THR A 56 18.86 3.70 7.63
C THR A 56 17.69 4.69 7.69
N GLU A 57 17.79 5.79 6.95
CA GLU A 57 16.72 6.80 6.85
C GLU A 57 15.44 6.20 6.28
N ALA A 58 15.51 5.43 5.18
CA ALA A 58 14.36 4.80 4.55
C ALA A 58 13.65 3.82 5.51
N VAL A 59 14.40 2.95 6.20
CA VAL A 59 13.85 2.02 7.19
C VAL A 59 13.16 2.76 8.33
N ASN A 60 13.76 3.84 8.85
CA ASN A 60 13.16 4.64 9.91
C ASN A 60 11.85 5.29 9.44
N LYS A 61 11.83 5.88 8.24
CA LYS A 61 10.62 6.47 7.66
C LYS A 61 9.50 5.44 7.47
N ILE A 62 9.82 4.24 7.02
CA ILE A 62 8.86 3.13 6.87
C ILE A 62 8.23 2.76 8.22
N LYS A 63 9.06 2.62 9.26
CA LYS A 63 8.61 2.30 10.62
C LYS A 63 7.80 3.43 11.24
N ASP A 64 8.23 4.67 11.05
CA ASP A 64 7.54 5.86 11.55
C ASP A 64 6.18 6.04 10.87
N ALA A 65 6.07 5.68 9.59
CA ALA A 65 4.84 5.67 8.81
C ALA A 65 3.91 4.47 9.09
N ASN A 66 4.36 3.51 9.92
CA ASN A 66 3.66 2.25 10.18
C ASN A 66 3.31 1.50 8.88
N LEU A 67 4.28 1.44 7.95
CA LEU A 67 4.19 0.65 6.74
C LEU A 67 4.74 -0.76 7.00
N ASN A 68 4.23 -1.76 6.28
CA ASN A 68 4.57 -3.18 6.50
C ASN A 68 5.09 -3.89 5.23
N THR A 69 5.02 -3.25 4.07
CA THR A 69 5.44 -3.84 2.80
C THR A 69 6.35 -2.89 2.01
N VAL A 70 7.33 -3.45 1.31
CA VAL A 70 8.25 -2.70 0.44
C VAL A 70 8.36 -3.36 -0.93
N PHE A 71 8.20 -2.55 -1.97
CA PHE A 71 8.59 -2.86 -3.34
C PHE A 71 10.00 -2.32 -3.58
N LEU A 72 11.00 -3.20 -3.46
CA LEU A 72 12.42 -2.85 -3.50
C LEU A 72 12.97 -3.01 -4.91
N LEU A 73 13.49 -1.95 -5.51
CA LEU A 73 13.96 -1.97 -6.89
C LEU A 73 15.05 -3.03 -7.14
N ALA A 74 14.78 -3.97 -8.04
CA ALA A 74 15.60 -5.17 -8.22
C ALA A 74 16.95 -4.89 -8.89
N PRO A 75 18.00 -5.67 -8.54
CA PRO A 75 19.33 -5.57 -9.13
C PRO A 75 19.41 -6.36 -10.44
N PRO A 76 20.49 -6.21 -11.23
CA PRO A 76 20.77 -7.11 -12.34
C PRO A 76 20.84 -8.56 -11.86
N ILE A 77 20.31 -9.46 -12.68
CA ILE A 77 20.51 -10.90 -12.53
C ILE A 77 20.34 -11.57 -13.89
N ASP A 78 21.19 -12.55 -14.18
CA ASP A 78 21.33 -13.13 -15.51
C ASP A 78 21.49 -12.06 -16.61
N ASN A 79 20.61 -12.07 -17.61
CA ASN A 79 20.58 -11.11 -18.71
C ASN A 79 19.55 -9.98 -18.49
N ASN A 80 19.00 -9.83 -17.29
CA ASN A 80 18.20 -8.68 -16.92
C ASN A 80 19.10 -7.57 -16.37
N ARG A 81 18.89 -6.35 -16.84
CA ARG A 81 19.68 -5.18 -16.43
C ARG A 81 19.50 -4.83 -14.95
N GLY A 82 18.30 -4.97 -14.39
CA GLY A 82 17.93 -4.38 -13.09
C GLY A 82 18.22 -2.87 -13.02
N TRP A 83 17.84 -2.22 -11.93
CA TRP A 83 18.03 -0.76 -11.76
C TRP A 83 18.65 -0.35 -10.42
N SER A 84 18.97 -1.31 -9.55
CA SER A 84 19.83 -1.10 -8.38
C SER A 84 21.13 -1.90 -8.51
N THR A 85 22.07 -1.71 -7.58
CA THR A 85 23.25 -2.57 -7.49
C THR A 85 22.95 -3.84 -6.67
N PRO A 86 23.58 -5.01 -6.96
CA PRO A 86 23.40 -6.22 -6.15
C PRO A 86 23.74 -6.02 -4.67
N ASP A 87 24.76 -5.20 -4.36
CA ASP A 87 25.17 -4.94 -2.99
C ASP A 87 24.18 -4.05 -2.26
N ASP A 88 23.73 -2.93 -2.87
CA ASP A 88 22.74 -2.05 -2.26
C ASP A 88 21.40 -2.76 -2.03
N PHE A 89 20.97 -3.57 -2.99
CA PHE A 89 19.78 -4.42 -2.85
C PHE A 89 19.94 -5.42 -1.69
N ARG A 90 21.07 -6.14 -1.62
CA ARG A 90 21.32 -7.13 -0.55
C ARG A 90 21.33 -6.47 0.83
N TYR A 91 22.00 -5.32 0.98
CA TYR A 91 22.05 -4.61 2.26
C TYR A 91 20.68 -4.07 2.66
N MET A 92 19.93 -3.49 1.72
CA MET A 92 18.59 -2.98 2.03
C MET A 92 17.61 -4.11 2.35
N LEU A 93 17.62 -5.20 1.59
CA LEU A 93 16.80 -6.39 1.87
C LEU A 93 17.06 -6.93 3.28
N ALA A 94 18.33 -7.08 3.68
CA ALA A 94 18.69 -7.58 5.01
C ALA A 94 18.15 -6.67 6.13
N LEU A 95 18.23 -5.35 5.96
CA LEU A 95 17.68 -4.38 6.93
C LEU A 95 16.15 -4.41 6.99
N LEU A 96 15.47 -4.52 5.86
CA LEU A 96 14.01 -4.61 5.84
C LEU A 96 13.51 -5.90 6.51
N LYS A 97 14.20 -7.02 6.28
CA LYS A 97 13.83 -8.31 6.87
C LYS A 97 14.15 -8.40 8.36
N SER A 98 15.20 -7.73 8.85
CA SER A 98 15.46 -7.65 10.30
C SER A 98 14.37 -6.89 11.06
N GLU A 99 13.62 -6.02 10.37
CA GLU A 99 12.45 -5.31 10.87
C GLU A 99 11.13 -6.05 10.60
N ASN A 100 11.20 -7.31 10.13
CA ASN A 100 10.04 -8.17 9.82
C ASN A 100 9.07 -7.54 8.80
N LEU A 101 9.59 -6.80 7.83
CA LEU A 101 8.81 -6.26 6.73
C LEU A 101 8.63 -7.29 5.61
N THR A 102 7.51 -7.18 4.90
CA THR A 102 7.28 -7.92 3.65
C THR A 102 8.01 -7.21 2.52
N VAL A 103 8.82 -7.93 1.74
CA VAL A 103 9.64 -7.35 0.68
C VAL A 103 9.43 -8.10 -0.63
N TYR A 104 9.04 -7.35 -1.65
CA TYR A 104 8.91 -7.83 -3.02
C TYR A 104 10.03 -7.23 -3.86
N ALA A 105 10.70 -8.03 -4.69
CA ALA A 105 11.60 -7.47 -5.69
C ALA A 105 10.77 -6.78 -6.77
N TRP A 106 10.96 -5.47 -6.93
CA TRP A 106 10.33 -4.66 -7.96
C TRP A 106 11.12 -4.72 -9.26
N ILE A 107 10.45 -5.23 -10.30
CA ILE A 107 11.01 -5.63 -11.56
C ILE A 107 10.55 -4.70 -12.68
N CYS A 108 11.48 -4.15 -13.47
CA CYS A 108 11.11 -3.55 -14.75
C CYS A 108 10.97 -4.61 -15.86
N ASN A 109 9.75 -4.77 -16.39
CA ASN A 109 9.51 -5.73 -17.46
C ASN A 109 9.76 -5.17 -18.87
N LEU A 110 9.43 -3.90 -19.14
CA LEU A 110 9.47 -3.34 -20.50
C LEU A 110 10.89 -3.21 -21.06
N TYR A 111 11.85 -2.80 -20.22
CA TYR A 111 13.26 -2.63 -20.58
C TYR A 111 14.15 -3.57 -19.80
N ARG A 112 13.72 -4.83 -19.69
CA ARG A 112 14.52 -5.89 -19.06
C ARG A 112 15.93 -5.96 -19.67
N ARG A 113 16.05 -5.74 -20.98
CA ARG A 113 17.32 -5.60 -21.69
C ARG A 113 17.53 -4.15 -22.08
N GLU A 114 18.77 -3.65 -21.89
CA GLU A 114 19.11 -2.26 -22.18
C GLU A 114 18.78 -1.89 -23.63
N GLY A 115 17.96 -0.84 -23.79
CA GLY A 115 17.56 -0.32 -25.11
C GLY A 115 16.65 -1.22 -25.93
N ILE A 116 16.22 -2.38 -25.40
CA ILE A 116 15.38 -3.34 -26.13
C ILE A 116 14.01 -3.41 -25.45
N LEU A 117 12.97 -3.06 -26.22
CA LEU A 117 11.59 -3.25 -25.80
C LEU A 117 11.26 -4.74 -25.77
N THR A 118 10.69 -5.17 -24.65
CA THR A 118 10.16 -6.53 -24.49
C THR A 118 8.98 -6.77 -25.43
N ASP A 119 9.00 -7.89 -26.14
CA ASP A 119 7.85 -8.40 -26.91
C ASP A 119 7.37 -9.73 -26.32
N TYR A 120 6.26 -9.65 -25.59
CA TYR A 120 5.65 -10.82 -24.94
C TYR A 120 5.04 -11.80 -25.93
N THR A 121 4.81 -11.46 -27.21
CA THR A 121 4.31 -12.42 -28.20
C THR A 121 5.37 -13.48 -28.53
N ASN A 122 6.64 -13.16 -28.30
CA ASN A 122 7.75 -14.10 -28.43
C ASN A 122 7.82 -15.06 -27.23
N ALA A 123 7.64 -16.36 -27.48
CA ALA A 123 7.69 -17.39 -26.45
C ALA A 123 9.02 -17.43 -25.68
N SER A 124 10.15 -17.20 -26.37
CA SER A 124 11.47 -17.14 -25.73
C SER A 124 11.61 -15.96 -24.76
N GLU A 125 10.92 -14.84 -25.03
CA GLU A 125 10.89 -13.71 -24.11
C GLU A 125 10.02 -14.02 -22.89
N ARG A 126 8.86 -14.67 -23.06
CA ARG A 126 8.02 -15.12 -21.92
C ARG A 126 8.79 -16.06 -21.00
N GLU A 127 9.51 -17.01 -21.58
CA GLU A 127 10.37 -17.95 -20.87
C GLU A 127 11.53 -17.23 -20.15
N ALA A 128 12.11 -16.19 -20.76
CA ALA A 128 13.14 -15.37 -20.13
C ALA A 128 12.60 -14.60 -18.91
N GLN A 129 11.38 -14.03 -18.97
CA GLN A 129 10.75 -13.37 -17.84
C GLN A 129 10.53 -14.33 -16.66
N LYS A 130 10.09 -15.57 -16.94
CA LYS A 130 9.97 -16.64 -15.95
C LYS A 130 11.31 -16.98 -15.31
N ASN A 131 12.31 -17.32 -16.12
CA ASN A 131 13.61 -17.76 -15.61
C ASN A 131 14.30 -16.67 -14.78
N TRP A 132 14.19 -15.42 -15.24
CA TRP A 132 14.67 -14.27 -14.48
C TRP A 132 14.00 -14.15 -13.11
N THR A 133 12.68 -14.26 -13.07
CA THR A 133 11.91 -14.17 -11.83
C THR A 133 12.32 -15.25 -10.83
N LEU A 134 12.49 -16.49 -11.31
CA LEU A 134 12.96 -17.60 -10.48
C LEU A 134 14.41 -17.41 -10.01
N ALA A 135 15.27 -16.83 -10.83
CA ALA A 135 16.65 -16.53 -10.46
C ALA A 135 16.71 -15.52 -9.31
N LEU A 136 15.88 -14.47 -9.33
CA LEU A 136 15.78 -13.52 -8.22
C LEU A 136 15.35 -14.19 -6.92
N LEU A 137 14.28 -14.99 -6.95
CA LEU A 137 13.80 -15.70 -5.76
C LEU A 137 14.82 -16.71 -5.22
N LYS A 138 15.62 -17.33 -6.10
CA LYS A 138 16.68 -18.26 -5.72
C LYS A 138 17.89 -17.57 -5.10
N GLU A 139 18.34 -16.45 -5.67
CA GLU A 139 19.49 -15.70 -5.17
C GLU A 139 19.16 -14.97 -3.85
N TYR A 140 17.92 -14.48 -3.72
CA TYR A 140 17.44 -13.69 -2.59
C TYR A 140 16.27 -14.38 -1.89
N GLU A 141 16.53 -15.54 -1.26
CA GLU A 141 15.51 -16.41 -0.64
C GLU A 141 14.63 -15.72 0.42
N GLN A 142 15.10 -14.59 0.98
CA GLN A 142 14.39 -13.80 1.99
C GLN A 142 13.25 -12.95 1.42
N LEU A 143 13.14 -12.80 0.10
CA LEU A 143 12.03 -12.11 -0.55
C LEU A 143 10.71 -12.82 -0.25
N ASP A 144 9.64 -12.07 -0.10
CA ASP A 144 8.28 -12.61 0.06
C ASP A 144 7.59 -12.76 -1.30
N GLY A 145 8.14 -12.14 -2.34
CA GLY A 145 7.64 -12.31 -3.69
C GLY A 145 8.26 -11.38 -4.71
N ILE A 146 7.56 -11.27 -5.82
CA ILE A 146 7.97 -10.52 -7.01
C ILE A 146 6.85 -9.57 -7.35
N HIS A 147 7.22 -8.31 -7.58
CA HIS A 147 6.32 -7.30 -8.09
C HIS A 147 6.81 -6.85 -9.45
N PHE A 148 6.05 -7.18 -10.49
CA PHE A 148 6.24 -6.58 -11.79
C PHE A 148 5.81 -5.12 -11.72
N ASP A 149 6.63 -4.21 -12.27
CA ASP A 149 6.17 -2.88 -12.64
C ASP A 149 5.01 -3.01 -13.65
N TYR A 150 4.76 -1.97 -14.43
CA TYR A 150 3.88 -2.13 -15.59
C TYR A 150 4.45 -3.17 -16.56
N ILE A 151 3.92 -4.39 -16.52
CA ILE A 151 4.08 -5.38 -17.59
C ILE A 151 3.23 -4.91 -18.77
N ARG A 152 3.90 -4.38 -19.79
CA ARG A 152 3.22 -3.68 -20.88
C ARG A 152 4.01 -3.65 -22.16
N TYR A 153 3.32 -3.29 -23.24
CA TYR A 153 3.95 -2.75 -24.45
C TYR A 153 4.13 -1.22 -24.35
N GLN A 154 4.69 -0.64 -25.41
CA GLN A 154 4.91 0.80 -25.50
C GLN A 154 3.60 1.59 -25.30
N ASN A 155 3.72 2.74 -24.63
CA ASN A 155 2.60 3.66 -24.45
C ASN A 155 2.02 4.05 -25.80
N LEU A 156 0.72 4.35 -25.75
CA LEU A 156 -0.03 4.88 -26.86
C LEU A 156 -0.38 3.90 -28.00
N SER A 157 -0.07 2.61 -27.86
CA SER A 157 -0.42 1.63 -28.87
C SER A 157 -1.95 1.44 -28.99
N VAL A 158 -2.36 0.97 -30.16
CA VAL A 158 -3.75 0.59 -30.41
C VAL A 158 -4.03 -0.73 -29.66
N VAL A 159 -5.24 -0.90 -29.12
CA VAL A 159 -5.61 -2.13 -28.39
C VAL A 159 -5.53 -3.34 -29.31
N ASN A 160 -4.84 -4.39 -28.85
CA ASN A 160 -4.51 -5.59 -29.62
C ASN A 160 -4.69 -6.85 -28.75
N SER A 161 -5.68 -7.67 -29.07
CA SER A 161 -6.06 -8.85 -28.25
C SER A 161 -4.93 -9.88 -28.11
N THR A 162 -4.13 -10.05 -29.16
CA THR A 162 -2.99 -10.98 -29.17
C THR A 162 -1.92 -10.54 -28.16
N LYS A 163 -1.64 -9.24 -28.09
CA LYS A 163 -0.66 -8.68 -27.13
C LYS A 163 -1.17 -8.73 -25.69
N LEU A 164 -2.46 -8.44 -25.47
CA LEU A 164 -3.13 -8.61 -24.18
C LEU A 164 -3.01 -10.06 -23.68
N GLN A 165 -3.31 -11.02 -24.56
CA GLN A 165 -3.21 -12.45 -24.27
C GLN A 165 -1.76 -12.88 -24.00
N ALA A 166 -0.79 -12.37 -24.75
CA ALA A 166 0.63 -12.67 -24.55
C ALA A 166 1.16 -12.20 -23.18
N ILE A 167 0.72 -11.03 -22.69
CA ILE A 167 1.04 -10.58 -21.32
C ILE A 167 0.40 -11.53 -20.30
N LYS A 168 -0.88 -11.89 -20.47
CA LYS A 168 -1.56 -12.84 -19.57
C LYS A 168 -0.85 -14.20 -19.53
N GLU A 169 -0.43 -14.73 -20.67
CA GLU A 169 0.35 -15.98 -20.75
C GLU A 169 1.68 -15.87 -20.01
N THR A 170 2.35 -14.72 -20.11
CA THR A 170 3.60 -14.45 -19.38
C THR A 170 3.36 -14.50 -17.88
N LEU A 171 2.34 -13.79 -17.39
CA LEU A 171 1.95 -13.77 -15.97
C LEU A 171 1.60 -15.18 -15.47
N PHE A 172 0.76 -15.91 -16.21
CA PHE A 172 0.38 -17.28 -15.85
C PHE A 172 1.60 -18.21 -15.78
N LEU A 173 2.49 -18.14 -16.77
CA LEU A 173 3.71 -18.94 -16.81
C LEU A 173 4.61 -18.67 -15.59
N VAL A 174 4.80 -17.38 -15.24
CA VAL A 174 5.59 -16.96 -14.09
C VAL A 174 4.93 -17.40 -12.78
N LYS A 175 3.63 -17.11 -12.60
CA LYS A 175 2.88 -17.46 -11.38
C LYS A 175 2.89 -18.96 -11.11
N ASN A 176 2.67 -19.77 -12.15
CA ASN A 176 2.69 -21.23 -12.02
C ASN A 176 4.10 -21.74 -11.68
N ALA A 177 5.15 -21.14 -12.23
CA ALA A 177 6.52 -21.54 -11.89
C ALA A 177 6.89 -21.18 -10.44
N ILE A 178 6.46 -20.00 -9.96
CA ILE A 178 6.60 -19.58 -8.57
C ILE A 178 5.83 -20.53 -7.65
N SER A 179 4.56 -20.82 -7.91
CA SER A 179 3.77 -21.69 -7.02
C SER A 179 4.32 -23.11 -6.88
N ILE A 180 5.02 -23.61 -7.90
CA ILE A 180 5.67 -24.93 -7.88
C ILE A 180 6.99 -24.90 -7.10
N GLN A 181 7.85 -23.89 -7.34
CA GLN A 181 9.22 -23.87 -6.83
C GLN A 181 9.37 -23.10 -5.51
N PHE A 182 8.49 -22.13 -5.27
CA PHE A 182 8.49 -21.22 -4.14
C PHE A 182 7.04 -20.97 -3.67
N PRO A 183 6.36 -22.00 -3.12
CA PRO A 183 4.92 -21.99 -2.86
C PRO A 183 4.45 -20.94 -1.83
N ASP A 184 5.36 -20.40 -1.03
CA ASP A 184 5.13 -19.31 -0.08
C ASP A 184 5.26 -17.91 -0.70
N LYS A 185 5.73 -17.82 -1.95
CA LYS A 185 6.00 -16.55 -2.63
C LYS A 185 4.85 -16.13 -3.52
N VAL A 186 4.71 -14.82 -3.65
CA VAL A 186 3.62 -14.18 -4.40
C VAL A 186 4.13 -13.44 -5.63
N LEU A 187 3.30 -13.38 -6.66
CA LEU A 187 3.48 -12.57 -7.87
C LEU A 187 2.41 -11.49 -7.90
N SER A 188 2.84 -10.25 -8.00
CA SER A 188 1.96 -9.11 -8.22
C SER A 188 2.45 -8.24 -9.37
N THR A 189 1.62 -7.30 -9.80
CA THR A 189 1.97 -6.36 -10.87
C THR A 189 1.33 -5.00 -10.64
N ALA A 190 1.97 -3.93 -11.12
CA ALA A 190 1.33 -2.64 -11.29
C ALA A 190 0.47 -2.60 -12.56
N SER A 191 -0.72 -2.01 -12.45
CA SER A 191 -1.58 -1.69 -13.59
C SER A 191 -1.67 -0.19 -13.78
N PHE A 192 -1.74 0.24 -15.04
CA PHE A 192 -2.13 1.62 -15.35
C PHE A 192 -3.50 1.94 -14.74
N PRO A 193 -3.79 3.21 -14.48
CA PRO A 193 -5.11 3.62 -14.02
C PRO A 193 -6.19 3.26 -15.05
N LEU A 194 -7.37 2.85 -14.60
CA LEU A 194 -8.49 2.45 -15.46
C LEU A 194 -9.17 3.62 -16.17
N SER A 195 -8.63 4.83 -16.04
CA SER A 195 -9.15 6.03 -16.68
C SER A 195 -9.32 5.83 -18.20
N GLY A 196 -10.51 6.10 -18.73
CA GLY A 196 -10.89 5.87 -20.13
C GLY A 196 -10.59 7.07 -21.02
N GLU A 197 -9.52 7.00 -21.81
CA GLU A 197 -9.09 8.16 -22.60
C GLU A 197 -9.45 8.08 -24.10
N ILE A 198 -9.80 6.90 -24.69
CA ILE A 198 -9.60 6.70 -26.16
C ILE A 198 -10.57 5.80 -26.91
N SER A 199 -10.88 6.11 -28.16
CA SER A 199 -11.86 5.41 -29.01
C SER A 199 -11.30 4.54 -30.16
N ARG A 200 -10.07 3.99 -30.10
CA ARG A 200 -9.46 3.26 -31.24
C ARG A 200 -8.88 1.89 -30.84
N THR A 201 -9.21 0.87 -31.63
CA THR A 201 -8.76 -0.53 -31.49
C THR A 201 -8.17 -1.03 -32.81
N GLU A 202 -7.23 -1.98 -32.76
CA GLU A 202 -6.62 -2.64 -33.92
C GLU A 202 -7.27 -4.00 -34.16
N ASP A 203 -7.73 -4.60 -33.05
CA ASP A 203 -8.41 -5.89 -32.98
C ASP A 203 -9.57 -5.80 -31.96
N ASP A 204 -10.25 -6.91 -31.74
CA ASP A 204 -11.34 -7.02 -30.77
C ASP A 204 -10.86 -6.71 -29.34
N ILE A 205 -11.71 -6.01 -28.60
CA ILE A 205 -11.56 -5.80 -27.16
C ILE A 205 -12.12 -7.01 -26.40
N PRO A 206 -11.67 -7.25 -25.15
CA PRO A 206 -12.24 -8.33 -24.36
C PRO A 206 -13.76 -8.22 -24.23
N HIS A 207 -14.48 -9.31 -24.52
CA HIS A 207 -15.95 -9.35 -24.50
C HIS A 207 -16.56 -8.82 -23.19
N TRP A 208 -15.93 -9.15 -22.05
CA TRP A 208 -16.38 -8.69 -20.74
C TRP A 208 -16.43 -7.17 -20.64
N TYR A 209 -15.52 -6.46 -21.32
CA TYR A 209 -15.43 -5.00 -21.27
C TYR A 209 -16.58 -4.39 -22.07
N ASP A 210 -16.84 -4.92 -23.26
CA ASP A 210 -17.96 -4.47 -24.09
C ASP A 210 -19.31 -4.67 -23.37
N GLU A 211 -19.50 -5.82 -22.71
CA GLU A 211 -20.69 -6.07 -21.88
C GLU A 211 -20.79 -5.11 -20.70
N TRP A 212 -19.68 -4.89 -19.98
CA TRP A 212 -19.66 -4.00 -18.82
C TRP A 212 -19.91 -2.54 -19.21
N PHE A 213 -19.30 -2.08 -20.30
CA PHE A 213 -19.36 -0.72 -20.80
C PHE A 213 -20.77 -0.37 -21.31
N ASN A 214 -21.42 -1.30 -22.01
CA ASN A 214 -22.76 -1.10 -22.55
C ASN A 214 -23.89 -1.34 -21.55
N ASN A 215 -23.59 -1.82 -20.34
CA ASN A 215 -24.60 -2.04 -19.30
C ASN A 215 -25.09 -0.71 -18.69
N PRO A 216 -26.39 -0.36 -18.81
CA PRO A 216 -26.90 0.92 -18.31
C PRO A 216 -26.71 1.14 -16.80
N LYS A 217 -26.60 0.07 -16.01
CA LYS A 217 -26.35 0.16 -14.56
C LYS A 217 -24.98 0.71 -14.21
N ASN A 218 -24.04 0.66 -15.16
CA ASN A 218 -22.68 1.12 -14.98
C ASN A 218 -22.46 2.53 -15.53
N ASN A 219 -23.48 3.18 -16.11
CA ASN A 219 -23.33 4.47 -16.78
C ASN A 219 -22.67 5.54 -15.91
N ASP A 220 -23.04 5.65 -14.65
CA ASP A 220 -22.48 6.71 -13.78
C ASP A 220 -21.00 6.45 -13.46
N ILE A 221 -20.60 5.18 -13.39
CA ILE A 221 -19.23 4.73 -13.07
C ILE A 221 -18.35 4.78 -14.33
N ASN A 222 -18.82 4.20 -15.43
CA ASN A 222 -18.06 4.11 -16.68
C ASN A 222 -18.05 5.41 -17.50
N ARG A 223 -18.89 6.38 -17.14
CA ARG A 223 -18.89 7.75 -17.67
C ARG A 223 -18.47 8.78 -16.62
N TRP A 224 -17.88 8.33 -15.52
CA TRP A 224 -17.32 9.20 -14.52
C TRP A 224 -16.30 10.14 -15.22
N ASN A 225 -16.63 11.43 -15.24
CA ASN A 225 -16.21 12.36 -16.29
C ASN A 225 -15.07 13.25 -15.78
N ARG A 226 -13.82 12.93 -16.11
CA ARG A 226 -12.76 13.95 -16.18
C ARG A 226 -13.04 14.82 -17.42
N SER A 227 -12.72 16.11 -17.37
CA SER A 227 -12.64 16.93 -18.58
C SER A 227 -11.62 16.30 -19.54
N GLY A 228 -12.09 15.55 -20.54
CA GLY A 228 -11.24 14.77 -21.44
C GLY A 228 -11.64 13.30 -21.62
N TYR A 229 -12.59 12.75 -20.85
CA TYR A 229 -13.10 11.40 -21.10
C TYR A 229 -13.97 11.37 -22.35
N SER A 230 -13.68 10.41 -23.22
CA SER A 230 -14.58 10.05 -24.29
C SER A 230 -15.63 9.11 -23.73
N TYR A 231 -16.92 9.43 -23.90
CA TYR A 231 -18.03 8.50 -23.63
C TYR A 231 -18.01 7.24 -24.52
N LYS A 232 -17.03 7.12 -25.41
CA LYS A 232 -16.73 5.93 -26.24
C LYS A 232 -15.28 5.46 -26.02
N GLY A 233 -14.71 5.85 -24.88
CA GLY A 233 -13.33 5.60 -24.51
C GLY A 233 -13.12 4.17 -24.02
N ILE A 234 -11.90 3.68 -24.18
CA ILE A 234 -11.36 2.44 -23.66
C ILE A 234 -10.37 2.82 -22.54
N PRO A 235 -10.38 2.11 -21.39
CA PRO A 235 -9.42 2.28 -20.32
C PRO A 235 -7.97 2.32 -20.80
N THR A 236 -7.18 3.24 -20.25
CA THR A 236 -5.73 3.39 -20.50
C THR A 236 -4.94 2.08 -20.44
N PRO A 237 -5.21 1.11 -19.54
CA PRO A 237 -4.44 -0.14 -19.47
C PRO A 237 -4.49 -0.93 -20.77
N PHE A 238 -5.59 -0.89 -21.51
CA PHE A 238 -5.67 -1.59 -22.79
C PHE A 238 -4.73 -1.02 -23.86
N ARG A 239 -4.35 0.26 -23.80
CA ARG A 239 -3.35 0.86 -24.72
C ARG A 239 -1.94 0.36 -24.49
N VAL A 240 -1.69 -0.11 -23.28
CA VAL A 240 -0.43 -0.70 -22.86
C VAL A 240 -0.56 -2.22 -22.79
N GLN A 241 -1.67 -2.75 -23.33
CA GLN A 241 -2.01 -4.16 -23.48
C GLN A 241 -2.13 -4.87 -22.13
N GLN A 242 -2.67 -4.19 -21.13
CA GLN A 242 -2.99 -4.72 -19.82
C GLN A 242 -4.49 -5.02 -19.70
N ASP A 243 -4.82 -6.17 -19.10
CA ASP A 243 -6.18 -6.55 -18.72
C ASP A 243 -6.18 -7.03 -17.26
N PRO A 244 -6.01 -6.11 -16.31
CA PRO A 244 -5.80 -6.47 -14.92
C PRO A 244 -7.05 -7.08 -14.28
N LYS A 245 -8.26 -6.83 -14.83
CA LYS A 245 -9.46 -7.56 -14.44
C LYS A 245 -9.31 -9.06 -14.72
N ASN A 246 -8.96 -9.44 -15.96
CA ASN A 246 -8.75 -10.85 -16.29
C ASN A 246 -7.56 -11.45 -15.55
N TRP A 247 -6.54 -10.66 -15.21
CA TRP A 247 -5.42 -11.17 -14.42
C TRP A 247 -5.85 -11.68 -13.05
N ILE A 248 -6.73 -10.92 -12.39
CA ILE A 248 -7.29 -11.27 -11.09
C ILE A 248 -8.33 -12.39 -11.21
N THR A 249 -9.32 -12.25 -12.10
CA THR A 249 -10.42 -13.23 -12.20
C THR A 249 -9.98 -14.60 -12.69
N GLN A 250 -8.86 -14.68 -13.41
CA GLN A 250 -8.25 -15.94 -13.86
C GLN A 250 -7.08 -16.38 -12.97
N ASN A 251 -6.84 -15.69 -11.86
CA ASN A 251 -5.81 -16.01 -10.87
C ASN A 251 -4.40 -16.18 -11.49
N VAL A 252 -4.02 -15.31 -12.43
CA VAL A 252 -2.68 -15.33 -13.04
C VAL A 252 -1.67 -14.45 -12.30
N ILE A 253 -2.13 -13.70 -11.29
CA ILE A 253 -1.38 -12.94 -10.29
C ILE A 253 -2.11 -13.04 -8.95
N ASP A 254 -1.41 -12.82 -7.84
CA ASP A 254 -2.02 -12.83 -6.50
C ASP A 254 -2.79 -11.53 -6.22
N PHE A 255 -2.22 -10.40 -6.63
CA PHE A 255 -2.83 -9.08 -6.53
C PHE A 255 -2.26 -8.10 -7.56
N THR A 256 -2.98 -7.00 -7.79
CA THR A 256 -2.54 -5.88 -8.63
C THR A 256 -2.55 -4.57 -7.84
N ILE A 257 -1.70 -3.63 -8.23
CA ILE A 257 -1.71 -2.27 -7.69
C ILE A 257 -2.14 -1.33 -8.81
N SER A 258 -3.29 -0.67 -8.68
CA SER A 258 -3.67 0.37 -9.63
C SER A 258 -2.95 1.68 -9.32
N MET A 259 -2.16 2.16 -10.26
CA MET A 259 -1.22 3.27 -10.05
C MET A 259 -1.85 4.64 -10.37
N GLU A 260 -3.06 4.88 -9.87
CA GLU A 260 -3.75 6.17 -9.99
C GLU A 260 -3.10 7.20 -9.05
N TYR A 261 -1.98 7.77 -9.49
CA TYR A 261 -1.22 8.78 -8.73
C TYR A 261 -1.80 10.19 -8.83
N CYS A 262 -3.02 10.35 -9.33
CA CYS A 262 -3.69 11.64 -9.31
C CYS A 262 -3.87 12.17 -7.89
N TYR A 263 -3.59 13.45 -7.70
CA TYR A 263 -3.84 14.16 -6.44
C TYR A 263 -5.33 14.48 -6.25
N GLU A 264 -6.13 14.59 -7.31
CA GLU A 264 -7.57 14.86 -7.24
C GLU A 264 -8.35 13.68 -6.65
N ASP A 265 -9.05 13.94 -5.54
CA ASP A 265 -9.84 12.93 -4.81
C ASP A 265 -10.93 12.30 -5.67
N SER A 266 -11.63 13.09 -6.48
CA SER A 266 -12.75 12.58 -7.27
C SER A 266 -12.30 11.53 -8.28
N TRP A 267 -11.10 11.69 -8.85
CA TRP A 267 -10.54 10.80 -9.88
C TRP A 267 -10.10 9.48 -9.27
N TRP A 268 -9.36 9.58 -8.19
CA TRP A 268 -8.95 8.41 -7.43
C TRP A 268 -10.16 7.61 -6.89
N LYS A 269 -11.23 8.30 -6.46
CA LYS A 269 -12.48 7.65 -6.02
C LYS A 269 -13.20 6.95 -7.18
N GLY A 270 -13.26 7.59 -8.35
CA GLY A 270 -13.82 6.98 -9.57
C GLY A 270 -13.08 5.69 -9.97
N GLU A 271 -11.75 5.66 -9.84
CA GLU A 271 -10.94 4.46 -10.05
C GLU A 271 -11.37 3.31 -9.11
N VAL A 272 -11.56 3.60 -7.82
CA VAL A 272 -12.06 2.61 -6.83
C VAL A 272 -13.46 2.10 -7.18
N ASP A 273 -14.35 2.98 -7.65
CA ASP A 273 -15.71 2.61 -8.08
C ASP A 273 -15.68 1.67 -9.30
N ILE A 274 -14.80 1.94 -10.28
CA ILE A 274 -14.61 1.08 -11.44
C ILE A 274 -14.11 -0.30 -10.99
N TRP A 275 -13.10 -0.37 -10.12
CA TRP A 275 -12.59 -1.64 -9.61
C TRP A 275 -13.65 -2.47 -8.88
N ASN A 276 -14.43 -1.83 -8.01
CA ASN A 276 -15.55 -2.47 -7.31
C ASN A 276 -16.58 -3.03 -8.30
N SER A 277 -16.91 -2.24 -9.34
CA SER A 277 -17.83 -2.67 -10.41
C SER A 277 -17.28 -3.84 -11.23
N TRP A 278 -15.96 -3.87 -11.48
CA TRP A 278 -15.32 -4.91 -12.28
C TRP A 278 -15.17 -6.24 -11.56
N LEU A 279 -14.79 -6.21 -10.28
CA LEU A 279 -14.34 -7.40 -9.55
C LEU A 279 -15.30 -7.89 -8.47
N GLY A 280 -16.19 -7.04 -7.95
CA GLY A 280 -17.12 -7.41 -6.89
C GLY A 280 -16.38 -8.04 -5.70
N SER A 281 -16.59 -9.34 -5.46
CA SER A 281 -15.97 -10.08 -4.35
C SER A 281 -14.44 -10.20 -4.42
N ASN A 282 -13.83 -10.02 -5.59
CA ASN A 282 -12.37 -10.15 -5.77
C ASN A 282 -11.62 -8.83 -5.55
N ILE A 283 -12.31 -7.77 -5.08
CA ILE A 283 -11.72 -6.45 -4.85
C ILE A 283 -10.56 -6.44 -3.85
N SER A 284 -10.52 -7.41 -2.93
CA SER A 284 -9.42 -7.57 -1.96
C SER A 284 -8.07 -7.94 -2.60
N GLN A 285 -8.05 -8.28 -3.88
CA GLN A 285 -6.83 -8.50 -4.66
C GLN A 285 -6.38 -7.25 -5.43
N VAL A 286 -7.05 -6.11 -5.23
CA VAL A 286 -6.66 -4.82 -5.77
C VAL A 286 -6.19 -3.94 -4.63
N MET A 287 -5.01 -3.36 -4.84
CA MET A 287 -4.45 -2.34 -3.99
C MET A 287 -4.38 -1.04 -4.77
N MET A 288 -4.37 0.07 -4.06
CA MET A 288 -4.42 1.38 -4.68
C MET A 288 -3.11 2.14 -4.47
N GLY A 289 -2.57 2.66 -5.56
CA GLY A 289 -1.43 3.55 -5.58
C GLY A 289 -1.77 4.94 -5.05
N LEU A 290 -0.80 5.56 -4.37
CA LEU A 290 -0.90 6.88 -3.77
C LEU A 290 0.36 7.67 -4.13
N GLY A 291 0.20 8.73 -4.94
CA GLY A 291 1.30 9.57 -5.38
C GLY A 291 1.72 10.61 -4.34
N TYR A 292 3.00 10.62 -3.95
CA TYR A 292 3.66 11.62 -3.13
C TYR A 292 5.12 11.77 -3.60
N TYR A 293 5.33 12.53 -4.69
CA TYR A 293 6.63 12.63 -5.36
C TYR A 293 6.80 13.99 -6.05
N SER A 294 8.02 14.29 -6.50
CA SER A 294 8.46 15.63 -6.91
C SER A 294 7.72 16.18 -8.13
N GLY A 295 7.23 15.30 -9.00
CA GLY A 295 6.40 15.68 -10.14
C GLY A 295 5.10 16.38 -9.73
N ILE A 296 4.58 16.12 -8.52
CA ILE A 296 3.38 16.78 -8.00
C ILE A 296 3.66 18.23 -7.63
N TRP A 297 4.88 18.54 -7.14
CA TRP A 297 5.27 19.88 -6.70
C TRP A 297 5.44 20.87 -7.87
N GLN A 298 5.30 20.40 -9.11
CA GLN A 298 5.27 21.25 -10.30
C GLN A 298 3.95 22.04 -10.44
N ASP A 299 2.87 21.60 -9.79
CA ASP A 299 1.64 22.38 -9.70
C ASP A 299 1.76 23.41 -8.56
N PRO A 300 1.80 24.72 -8.86
CA PRO A 300 1.99 25.76 -7.85
C PRO A 300 0.82 25.87 -6.85
N ASN A 301 -0.32 25.23 -7.13
CA ASN A 301 -1.49 25.24 -6.26
C ASN A 301 -1.47 24.10 -5.24
N LEU A 302 -0.51 23.18 -5.34
CA LEU A 302 -0.39 22.05 -4.44
C LEU A 302 0.71 22.29 -3.41
N THR A 303 0.41 21.88 -2.17
CA THR A 303 1.40 21.85 -1.09
C THR A 303 1.56 20.41 -0.61
N PRO A 304 2.74 20.03 -0.07
CA PRO A 304 2.94 18.70 0.49
C PRO A 304 1.88 18.31 1.53
N SER A 305 1.47 19.24 2.40
CA SER A 305 0.43 18.98 3.41
C SER A 305 -0.95 18.72 2.79
N ALA A 306 -1.33 19.45 1.75
CA ALA A 306 -2.61 19.23 1.07
C ALA A 306 -2.65 17.86 0.37
N VAL A 307 -1.54 17.44 -0.24
CA VAL A 307 -1.44 16.11 -0.87
C VAL A 307 -1.45 15.01 0.19
N ALA A 308 -0.77 15.21 1.33
CA ALA A 308 -0.80 14.26 2.44
C ALA A 308 -2.22 14.09 3.02
N GLU A 309 -2.97 15.18 3.17
CA GLU A 309 -4.38 15.13 3.60
C GLU A 309 -5.27 14.40 2.58
N ALA A 310 -5.09 14.69 1.27
CA ALA A 310 -5.79 13.97 0.21
C ALA A 310 -5.50 12.46 0.25
N ILE A 311 -4.25 12.06 0.49
CA ILE A 311 -3.88 10.65 0.68
C ILE A 311 -4.63 10.01 1.86
N VAL A 312 -4.72 10.70 3.00
CA VAL A 312 -5.49 10.22 4.16
C VAL A 312 -6.96 10.00 3.78
N ASN A 313 -7.57 10.95 3.08
CA ASN A 313 -8.96 10.84 2.64
C ASN A 313 -9.18 9.69 1.65
N LYS A 314 -8.23 9.46 0.75
CA LYS A 314 -8.25 8.32 -0.19
C LYS A 314 -8.17 6.99 0.53
N ILE A 315 -7.31 6.86 1.54
CA ILE A 315 -7.22 5.63 2.36
C ILE A 315 -8.55 5.33 3.04
N HIS A 316 -9.17 6.34 3.69
CA HIS A 316 -10.48 6.16 4.32
C HIS A 316 -11.56 5.76 3.33
N TYR A 317 -11.59 6.39 2.15
CA TYR A 317 -12.53 6.04 1.10
C TYR A 317 -12.30 4.62 0.57
N GLY A 318 -11.05 4.23 0.31
CA GLY A 318 -10.71 2.89 -0.14
C GLY A 318 -11.18 1.83 0.85
N ARG A 319 -10.94 2.02 2.14
CA ARG A 319 -11.41 1.10 3.20
C ARG A 319 -12.93 1.00 3.25
N ALA A 320 -13.64 2.12 3.10
CA ALA A 320 -15.09 2.12 3.02
C ALA A 320 -15.64 1.37 1.79
N ASN A 321 -14.79 1.14 0.78
CA ASN A 321 -15.10 0.45 -0.47
C ASN A 321 -14.27 -0.83 -0.64
N ASN A 322 -13.94 -1.51 0.47
CA ASN A 322 -13.30 -2.83 0.54
C ASN A 322 -11.91 -2.95 -0.11
N ILE A 323 -11.20 -1.84 -0.32
CA ILE A 323 -9.78 -1.88 -0.66
C ILE A 323 -8.99 -2.33 0.57
N THR A 324 -8.15 -3.35 0.38
CA THR A 324 -7.37 -4.02 1.44
C THR A 324 -5.89 -3.66 1.41
N GLY A 325 -5.46 -2.77 0.50
CA GLY A 325 -4.08 -2.35 0.46
C GLY A 325 -3.84 -1.02 -0.25
N PHE A 326 -2.81 -0.33 0.20
CA PHE A 326 -2.40 0.98 -0.27
C PHE A 326 -0.90 0.99 -0.50
N SER A 327 -0.46 1.64 -1.58
CA SER A 327 0.95 1.69 -1.93
C SER A 327 1.40 3.11 -2.27
N ILE A 328 2.39 3.62 -1.54
CA ILE A 328 2.88 4.99 -1.68
C ILE A 328 4.07 5.05 -2.65
N PHE A 329 3.99 5.93 -3.64
CA PHE A 329 5.08 6.26 -4.56
C PHE A 329 5.36 7.77 -4.47
N GLU A 330 6.45 8.21 -3.82
CA GLU A 330 7.55 7.39 -3.31
C GLU A 330 8.25 8.02 -2.10
N PHE A 331 8.95 7.19 -1.31
CA PHE A 331 9.72 7.63 -0.15
C PHE A 331 11.21 7.78 -0.49
N GLY A 332 11.87 8.76 0.12
CA GLY A 332 13.31 8.96 -0.03
C GLY A 332 13.71 9.69 -1.30
N GLU A 333 12.77 10.27 -2.03
CA GLU A 333 13.06 11.09 -3.19
C GLU A 333 13.81 12.38 -2.80
N PRO A 334 14.93 12.71 -3.46
CA PRO A 334 15.68 13.92 -3.18
C PRO A 334 14.81 15.18 -3.27
N GLY A 335 14.78 15.96 -2.19
CA GLY A 335 14.01 17.21 -2.11
C GLY A 335 12.57 17.06 -1.63
N THR A 336 12.08 15.84 -1.40
CA THR A 336 10.76 15.59 -0.80
C THR A 336 10.87 15.43 0.72
N ASN A 337 10.01 16.12 1.47
CA ASN A 337 9.91 15.96 2.92
C ASN A 337 8.83 14.92 3.26
N ASP A 338 9.26 13.66 3.43
CA ASP A 338 8.37 12.54 3.73
C ASP A 338 7.68 12.69 5.09
N TYR A 339 8.28 13.37 6.06
CA TYR A 339 7.71 13.48 7.41
C TYR A 339 6.37 14.21 7.46
N ILE A 340 6.06 15.04 6.47
CA ILE A 340 4.73 15.66 6.34
C ILE A 340 3.66 14.58 6.08
N LEU A 341 3.95 13.63 5.20
CA LEU A 341 3.05 12.50 4.93
C LEU A 341 3.04 11.51 6.09
N ILE A 342 4.19 11.17 6.66
CA ILE A 342 4.30 10.27 7.83
C ILE A 342 3.42 10.78 8.98
N ASP A 343 3.47 12.07 9.26
CA ASP A 343 2.67 12.71 10.31
C ASP A 343 1.17 12.63 9.99
N ALA A 344 0.77 12.88 8.74
CA ALA A 344 -0.63 12.74 8.34
C ALA A 344 -1.14 11.28 8.45
N LEU A 345 -0.27 10.31 8.14
CA LEU A 345 -0.61 8.88 8.19
C LEU A 345 -0.74 8.34 9.61
N THR A 346 0.02 8.88 10.57
CA THR A 346 0.19 8.26 11.90
C THR A 346 -0.22 9.14 13.08
N LYS A 347 -0.29 10.46 12.91
CA LYS A 347 -0.61 11.43 13.96
C LYS A 347 -1.98 12.08 13.75
N GLY A 348 -2.65 12.37 14.86
CA GLY A 348 -3.95 13.04 14.87
C GLY A 348 -5.15 12.09 14.95
N PRO A 349 -6.36 12.65 15.01
CA PRO A 349 -7.59 11.87 15.21
C PRO A 349 -8.01 11.07 13.96
N ASN A 350 -7.59 11.50 12.77
CA ASN A 350 -7.98 10.91 11.48
C ASN A 350 -6.85 10.12 10.81
N ALA A 351 -5.72 9.89 11.50
CA ALA A 351 -4.58 9.16 10.97
C ALA A 351 -4.97 7.71 10.62
N PRO A 352 -4.87 7.28 9.35
CA PRO A 352 -5.32 5.96 8.92
C PRO A 352 -4.41 4.82 9.39
N PHE A 353 -3.12 5.09 9.66
CA PHE A 353 -2.13 4.10 10.11
C PHE A 353 -1.68 4.35 11.54
N LYS A 354 -2.53 4.96 12.37
CA LYS A 354 -2.24 5.15 13.79
C LYS A 354 -2.01 3.79 14.46
N ASP A 355 -0.83 3.62 15.04
CA ASP A 355 -0.48 2.43 15.81
C ASP A 355 -1.26 2.43 17.15
N PRO A 356 -2.22 1.51 17.36
CA PRO A 356 -2.95 1.43 18.62
C PRO A 356 -2.05 0.95 19.76
N ASP A 357 -1.05 0.10 19.47
CA ASP A 357 -0.23 -0.57 20.47
C ASP A 357 0.82 0.36 21.08
N LYS A 358 1.39 1.29 20.29
CA LYS A 358 2.28 2.35 20.83
C LYS A 358 1.59 3.25 21.86
N ASN A 359 0.28 3.50 21.71
CA ASN A 359 -0.47 4.33 22.65
C ASN A 359 -0.86 3.56 23.92
N LEU A 360 -1.10 2.24 23.80
CA LEU A 360 -1.38 1.36 24.93
C LEU A 360 -0.17 1.17 25.83
N ILE A 361 1.04 1.04 25.27
CA ILE A 361 2.28 0.90 26.05
C ILE A 361 2.55 2.18 26.86
N LEU A 362 2.43 3.36 26.25
CA LEU A 362 2.56 4.64 26.95
C LEU A 362 1.51 4.82 28.07
N GLY A 363 0.26 4.43 27.82
CA GLY A 363 -0.79 4.47 28.83
C GLY A 363 -0.53 3.51 29.99
N PHE A 364 0.00 2.32 29.71
CA PHE A 364 0.33 1.31 30.70
C PHE A 364 1.55 1.72 31.55
N ASP A 365 2.60 2.26 30.93
CA ASP A 365 3.79 2.75 31.63
C ASP A 365 3.46 3.95 32.53
N ILE A 366 2.62 4.87 32.05
CA ILE A 366 2.11 5.98 32.86
C ILE A 366 1.26 5.45 34.03
N TYR A 367 0.37 4.48 33.78
CA TYR A 367 -0.44 3.86 34.83
C TYR A 367 0.43 3.16 35.89
N LEU A 368 1.47 2.43 35.48
CA LEU A 368 2.43 1.79 36.38
C LEU A 368 3.20 2.83 37.21
N LEU A 369 3.64 3.93 36.59
CA LEU A 369 4.26 5.05 37.28
C LEU A 369 3.33 5.66 38.33
N PHE A 370 2.09 5.97 37.98
CA PHE A 370 1.10 6.49 38.94
C PHE A 370 0.79 5.50 40.07
N SER A 371 0.65 4.22 39.74
CA SER A 371 0.39 3.17 40.73
C SER A 371 1.54 3.05 41.73
N SER A 372 2.79 3.08 41.26
CA SER A 372 3.99 3.04 42.11
C SER A 372 4.10 4.28 43.02
N LEU A 373 3.72 5.46 42.51
CA LEU A 373 3.70 6.70 43.28
C LEU A 373 2.65 6.64 44.41
N ILE A 374 1.44 6.15 44.10
CA ILE A 374 0.36 5.99 45.09
C ILE A 374 0.76 5.00 46.19
N ILE A 375 1.36 3.86 45.83
CA ILE A 375 1.85 2.88 46.80
C ILE A 375 2.91 3.50 47.70
N SER A 376 3.87 4.23 47.13
CA SER A 376 4.94 4.89 47.87
C SER A 376 4.40 5.95 48.85
N LEU A 377 3.45 6.77 48.41
CA LEU A 377 2.75 7.74 49.27
C LEU A 377 1.97 7.04 50.38
N GLY A 378 1.29 5.93 50.09
CA GLY A 378 0.59 5.12 51.08
C GLY A 378 1.52 4.58 52.16
N VAL A 379 2.70 4.09 51.78
CA VAL A 379 3.74 3.63 52.71
C VAL A 379 4.27 4.78 53.57
N ILE A 380 4.56 5.94 52.98
CA ILE A 380 5.02 7.13 53.73
C ILE A 380 3.97 7.55 54.76
N ILE A 381 2.69 7.67 54.36
CA ILE A 381 1.60 8.04 55.26
C ILE A 381 1.44 7.01 56.38
N TYR A 382 1.57 5.71 56.08
CA TYR A 382 1.52 4.65 57.07
C TYR A 382 2.65 4.77 58.10
N ILE A 383 3.89 5.00 57.64
CA ILE A 383 5.05 5.20 58.51
C ILE A 383 4.87 6.43 59.40
N LEU A 384 4.44 7.57 58.84
CA LEU A 384 4.20 8.80 59.60
C LEU A 384 3.10 8.61 60.66
N LYS A 385 2.03 7.88 60.34
CA LYS A 385 0.99 7.54 61.32
C LYS A 385 1.52 6.66 62.44
N LYS A 386 2.28 5.61 62.13
CA LYS A 386 2.86 4.73 63.16
C LYS A 386 3.90 5.44 64.03
N GLY A 387 4.74 6.30 63.43
CA GLY A 387 5.73 7.10 64.15
C GLY A 387 5.11 8.08 65.14
N SER A 388 3.97 8.70 64.81
CA SER A 388 3.27 9.60 65.74
C SER A 388 2.59 8.89 66.92
N ILE A 389 2.34 7.58 66.81
CA ILE A 389 1.81 6.74 67.91
C ILE A 389 2.93 6.35 68.90
N LEU A 390 4.20 6.33 68.47
CA LEU A 390 5.35 6.02 69.33
C LEU A 390 5.85 7.22 70.16
N HIS A 391 5.30 8.43 69.92
CA HIS A 391 5.64 9.65 70.65
C HIS A 391 4.49 10.21 71.50
N LYS A 392 3.48 9.38 71.78
CA LYS A 392 2.51 9.58 72.86
C LYS A 392 2.59 8.40 73.81
#